data_AF-A0A7J8I055-F1
#
_entry.id   AF-A0A7J8I055-F1
#
_cell.length_a   1.000
_cell.length_b   1.000
_cell.length_c   1.000
_cell.angle_alpha   90.00
_cell.angle_beta   90.00
_cell.angle_gamma   90.00
#
_symmetry.space_group_name_H-M   'P 1'
#
loop_
_entity.id
_entity.type
_entity.pdbx_description
1 polymer ?
#
loop_
_entity_poly.entity_id
_entity_poly.type
_entity_poly.pdbx_seq_one_letter_code
_entity_poly.pdbx_strand_id
1 'polypeptide(L)'
;MFEMPQEMGLIAIAVRQTQGKGRGRNAWLSPEGCALSTLLVSIPLRSPLGQRIPFVQHLMSLAVVEAVRSIPGYQDINLRVKWPNDIYYSDLMKLGGVLVNSTLIGDTFYILIGCGFNVTNSNPTICVNDLVTEYNKEHGAQLEPLRADCLIARTVTVMENLISTFQDQGPNGVLPLYYRYWAHSAQQVRLGSAEGPKVWIVGLDDSGFLQVHQEDGRVVTVHPDGNSFDMLRNLIIPKQQ
;
A
#
# COMPACT_ATOMS: atom_id res chain seq x y z
N MET A 1 -20.53 2.80 32.56
CA MET A 1 -19.45 3.32 31.69
C MET A 1 -19.02 2.13 30.85
N PHE A 2 -19.18 2.18 29.52
CA PHE A 2 -18.77 1.06 28.67
C PHE A 2 -17.24 1.02 28.66
N GLU A 3 -16.65 0.02 29.31
CA GLU A 3 -15.22 -0.26 29.20
C GLU A 3 -15.00 -1.08 27.94
N MET A 4 -14.24 -0.52 26.99
CA MET A 4 -13.83 -1.26 25.81
C MET A 4 -12.70 -2.24 26.17
N PRO A 5 -12.73 -3.49 25.69
CA PRO A 5 -11.63 -4.42 25.87
C PRO A 5 -10.32 -3.83 25.30
N GLN A 6 -9.20 -4.03 26.01
CA GLN A 6 -7.88 -3.56 25.59
C GLN A 6 -7.46 -4.05 24.20
N GLU A 7 -8.01 -5.18 23.74
CA GLU A 7 -7.69 -5.83 22.46
C GLU A 7 -8.88 -5.79 21.47
N MET A 8 -9.77 -4.81 21.55
CA MET A 8 -10.83 -4.69 20.53
C MET A 8 -10.31 -3.96 19.29
N GLY A 9 -10.14 -4.70 18.19
CA GLY A 9 -10.01 -4.13 16.85
C GLY A 9 -11.34 -3.54 16.37
N LEU A 10 -11.28 -2.43 15.63
CA LEU A 10 -12.45 -1.83 14.99
C LEU A 10 -12.20 -1.70 13.49
N ILE A 11 -13.18 -2.09 12.69
CA ILE A 11 -13.23 -1.80 11.26
C ILE A 11 -14.49 -1.01 10.94
N ALA A 12 -14.34 0.08 10.19
CA ALA A 12 -15.44 0.80 9.57
C ALA A 12 -15.40 0.55 8.07
N ILE A 13 -16.49 0.02 7.50
CA ILE A 13 -16.64 -0.23 6.06
C ILE A 13 -17.66 0.75 5.51
N ALA A 14 -17.39 1.32 4.35
CA ALA A 14 -18.32 2.20 3.66
C ALA A 14 -18.58 1.69 2.23
N VAL A 15 -19.83 1.77 1.78
CA VAL A 15 -20.18 1.53 0.37
C VAL A 15 -19.68 2.69 -0.51
N ARG A 16 -19.68 3.91 0.06
CA ARG A 16 -19.26 5.15 -0.61
C ARG A 16 -18.71 6.13 0.41
N GLN A 17 -17.65 6.87 0.04
CA GLN A 17 -17.19 8.04 0.79
C GLN A 17 -17.45 9.31 -0.02
N THR A 18 -18.12 10.29 0.58
CA THR A 18 -18.42 11.59 -0.06
C THR A 18 -17.27 12.58 0.03
N GLN A 19 -16.37 12.39 0.99
CA GLN A 19 -15.18 13.22 1.22
C GLN A 19 -13.95 12.33 1.44
N GLY A 20 -13.73 11.36 0.54
CA GLY A 20 -12.57 10.49 0.57
C GLY A 20 -11.27 11.30 0.56
N LYS A 21 -10.32 10.96 1.42
CA LYS A 21 -9.03 11.65 1.54
C LYS A 21 -7.89 10.75 1.09
N GLY A 22 -7.00 11.29 0.28
CA GLY A 22 -5.68 10.75 0.03
C GLY A 22 -4.62 11.43 0.90
N ARG A 23 -3.34 11.19 0.58
CA ARG A 23 -2.23 11.86 1.27
C ARG A 23 -2.18 13.35 0.94
N GLY A 24 -1.74 14.17 1.90
CA GLY A 24 -1.64 15.62 1.73
C GLY A 24 -3.01 16.25 1.44
N ARG A 25 -3.12 17.00 0.34
CA ARG A 25 -4.37 17.64 -0.09
C ARG A 25 -5.15 16.83 -1.14
N ASN A 26 -4.71 15.62 -1.48
CA ASN A 26 -5.35 14.81 -2.51
C ASN A 26 -6.70 14.28 -2.01
N ALA A 27 -7.71 14.28 -2.89
CA ALA A 27 -8.96 13.59 -2.65
C ALA A 27 -8.85 12.13 -3.11
N TRP A 28 -9.55 11.23 -2.43
CA TRP A 28 -9.78 9.86 -2.91
C TRP A 28 -11.16 9.79 -3.56
N LEU A 29 -11.19 9.37 -4.82
CA LEU A 29 -12.44 9.18 -5.55
C LEU A 29 -12.97 7.78 -5.26
N SER A 30 -14.17 7.73 -4.70
CA SER A 30 -14.77 6.51 -4.14
C SER A 30 -16.19 6.31 -4.67
N PRO A 31 -16.36 5.98 -5.97
CA PRO A 31 -17.65 5.54 -6.51
C PRO A 31 -18.09 4.21 -5.86
N GLU A 32 -19.36 3.85 -6.04
CA GLU A 32 -19.84 2.53 -5.63
C GLU A 32 -19.06 1.43 -6.36
N GLY A 33 -18.71 0.36 -5.64
CA GLY A 33 -17.89 -0.74 -6.15
C GLY A 33 -16.42 -0.72 -5.70
N CYS A 34 -15.98 0.33 -5.00
CA CYS A 34 -14.71 0.31 -4.28
C CYS A 34 -14.81 -0.55 -3.00
N ALA A 35 -13.74 -1.28 -2.68
CA ALA A 35 -13.50 -1.77 -1.33
C ALA A 35 -12.94 -0.62 -0.47
N LEU A 36 -13.76 -0.11 0.46
CA LEU A 36 -13.41 1.01 1.33
C LEU A 36 -13.50 0.59 2.80
N SER A 37 -12.39 0.65 3.51
CA SER A 37 -12.34 0.30 4.93
C SER A 37 -11.36 1.18 5.70
N THR A 38 -11.67 1.46 6.97
CA THR A 38 -10.72 2.01 7.93
C THR A 38 -10.57 1.06 9.09
N LEU A 39 -9.35 0.60 9.35
CA LEU A 39 -8.99 -0.22 10.51
C LEU A 39 -8.45 0.66 11.63
N LEU A 40 -8.86 0.40 12.87
CA LEU A 40 -8.19 0.87 14.07
C LEU A 40 -7.33 -0.28 14.62
N VAL A 41 -6.03 -0.05 14.69
CA VAL A 41 -5.05 -0.98 15.25
C VAL A 41 -4.27 -0.29 16.36
N SER A 42 -4.05 -0.99 17.47
CA SER A 42 -3.19 -0.54 18.56
C SER A 42 -1.86 -1.28 18.51
N ILE A 43 -0.74 -0.55 18.54
CA ILE A 43 0.61 -1.12 18.46
C ILE A 43 1.45 -0.56 19.61
N PRO A 44 1.97 -1.39 20.53
CA PRO A 44 2.85 -0.92 21.59
C PRO A 44 4.11 -0.29 21.00
N LEU A 45 4.49 0.90 21.47
CA LEU A 45 5.69 1.64 21.04
C LEU A 45 6.93 0.76 21.09
N ARG A 46 7.07 -0.04 22.16
CA ARG A 46 8.25 -0.90 22.38
C ARG A 46 8.28 -2.17 21.50
N SER A 47 7.21 -2.47 20.77
CA SER A 47 7.19 -3.64 19.88
C SER A 47 8.05 -3.40 18.63
N PRO A 48 8.52 -4.46 17.95
CA PRO A 48 9.29 -4.32 16.71
C PRO A 48 8.63 -3.44 15.64
N LEU A 49 7.31 -3.56 15.44
CA LEU A 49 6.54 -2.69 14.55
C LEU A 49 6.32 -1.28 15.15
N GLY A 50 6.17 -1.16 16.47
CA GLY A 50 6.08 0.13 17.17
C GLY A 50 7.31 1.00 17.00
N GLN A 51 8.49 0.40 16.88
CA GLN A 51 9.74 1.10 16.56
C GLN A 51 9.88 1.44 15.07
N ARG A 52 8.97 0.95 14.20
CA ARG A 52 9.03 1.05 12.73
C ARG A 52 7.65 1.32 12.12
N ILE A 53 6.87 2.21 12.73
CA ILE A 53 5.50 2.55 12.34
C ILE A 53 5.30 2.85 10.84
N PRO A 54 6.25 3.46 10.09
CA PRO A 54 6.05 3.66 8.66
C PRO A 54 5.82 2.36 7.87
N PHE A 55 6.20 1.19 8.40
CA PHE A 55 5.87 -0.09 7.76
C PHE A 55 4.38 -0.42 7.75
N VAL A 56 3.55 0.15 8.63
CA VAL A 56 2.12 -0.17 8.68
C VAL A 56 1.43 0.09 7.33
N GLN A 57 1.81 1.14 6.60
CA GLN A 57 1.27 1.39 5.27
C GLN A 57 1.76 0.35 4.23
N HIS A 58 3.02 -0.10 4.34
CA HIS A 58 3.59 -1.15 3.49
C HIS A 58 2.89 -2.47 3.70
N LEU A 59 2.65 -2.84 4.97
CA LEU A 59 1.93 -4.06 5.34
C LEU A 59 0.51 -4.04 4.76
N MET A 60 -0.21 -2.92 4.87
CA MET A 60 -1.57 -2.83 4.33
C MET A 60 -1.60 -2.88 2.80
N SER A 61 -0.71 -2.15 2.11
CA SER A 61 -0.61 -2.24 0.64
C SER A 61 -0.26 -3.65 0.19
N LEU A 62 0.68 -4.31 0.89
CA LEU A 62 1.05 -5.69 0.64
C LEU A 62 -0.10 -6.66 0.89
N ALA A 63 -0.86 -6.44 1.96
CA ALA A 63 -2.01 -7.27 2.31
C ALA A 63 -3.08 -7.26 1.21
N VAL A 64 -3.35 -6.10 0.59
CA VAL A 64 -4.30 -6.03 -0.53
C VAL A 64 -3.80 -6.82 -1.74
N VAL A 65 -2.53 -6.67 -2.11
CA VAL A 65 -1.95 -7.39 -3.25
C VAL A 65 -1.96 -8.89 -3.01
N GLU A 66 -1.51 -9.32 -1.83
CA GLU A 66 -1.46 -10.74 -1.45
C GLU A 66 -2.87 -11.33 -1.30
N ALA A 67 -3.85 -10.56 -0.80
CA ALA A 67 -5.24 -11.01 -0.70
C ALA A 67 -5.85 -11.40 -2.05
N VAL A 68 -5.44 -10.74 -3.14
CA VAL A 68 -5.84 -11.10 -4.52
C VAL A 68 -4.96 -12.23 -5.06
N ARG A 69 -3.63 -12.05 -5.05
CA ARG A 69 -2.69 -12.94 -5.75
C ARG A 69 -2.55 -14.32 -5.13
N SER A 70 -2.96 -14.48 -3.87
CA SER A 70 -3.06 -15.79 -3.20
C SER A 70 -4.30 -16.59 -3.57
N ILE A 71 -5.27 -16.01 -4.30
CA ILE A 71 -6.44 -16.75 -4.79
C ILE A 71 -5.97 -17.68 -5.92
N PRO A 72 -6.32 -18.98 -5.89
CA PRO A 72 -5.98 -19.89 -6.98
C PRO A 72 -6.47 -19.36 -8.33
N GLY A 73 -5.55 -19.24 -9.30
CA GLY A 73 -5.81 -18.71 -10.64
C GLY A 73 -5.45 -17.23 -10.81
N TYR A 74 -5.25 -16.47 -9.74
CA TYR A 74 -5.00 -15.02 -9.79
C TYR A 74 -3.52 -14.65 -9.65
N GLN A 75 -2.62 -15.65 -9.61
CA GLN A 75 -1.20 -15.43 -9.39
C GLN A 75 -0.57 -14.51 -10.44
N ASP A 76 -1.10 -14.54 -11.67
CA ASP A 76 -0.61 -13.77 -12.82
C ASP A 76 -1.32 -12.43 -13.01
N ILE A 77 -2.34 -12.12 -12.21
CA ILE A 77 -2.87 -10.76 -12.15
C ILE A 77 -1.78 -9.87 -11.55
N ASN A 78 -1.17 -9.04 -12.39
CA ASN A 78 0.05 -8.28 -12.12
C ASN A 78 -0.18 -7.08 -11.18
N LEU A 79 -0.75 -7.34 -9.99
CA LEU A 79 -0.84 -6.37 -8.92
C LEU A 79 0.52 -6.19 -8.25
N ARG A 80 0.86 -4.92 -8.01
CA ARG A 80 2.14 -4.48 -7.45
C ARG A 80 1.95 -3.45 -6.35
N VAL A 81 2.92 -3.41 -5.43
CA VAL A 81 3.07 -2.34 -4.45
C VAL A 81 3.99 -1.27 -5.02
N LYS A 82 3.50 -0.02 -5.00
CA LYS A 82 4.28 1.16 -5.36
C LYS A 82 4.52 1.97 -4.09
N TRP A 83 5.78 2.28 -3.82
CA TRP A 83 6.16 3.06 -2.66
C TRP A 83 5.55 4.48 -2.72
N PRO A 84 5.09 5.01 -1.58
CA PRO A 84 5.12 4.39 -0.26
C PRO A 84 3.90 3.54 0.10
N ASN A 85 2.78 3.66 -0.60
CA ASN A 85 1.52 3.10 -0.10
C ASN A 85 0.42 2.96 -1.16
N ASP A 86 0.79 2.89 -2.44
CA ASP A 86 -0.16 2.72 -3.53
C ASP A 86 -0.16 1.27 -4.03
N ILE A 87 -1.31 0.81 -4.53
CA ILE A 87 -1.46 -0.48 -5.21
C ILE A 87 -1.71 -0.21 -6.69
N TYR A 88 -0.92 -0.87 -7.54
CA TYR A 88 -0.91 -0.66 -8.99
C TYR A 88 -1.17 -1.97 -9.73
N TYR A 89 -1.72 -1.87 -10.93
CA TYR A 89 -1.59 -2.91 -11.96
C TYR A 89 -0.40 -2.59 -12.84
N SER A 90 0.53 -3.54 -12.93
CA SER A 90 1.89 -3.31 -13.42
C SER A 90 2.51 -2.10 -12.69
N ASP A 91 2.96 -1.12 -13.47
CA ASP A 91 3.61 0.12 -13.08
C ASP A 91 2.85 1.35 -13.62
N LEU A 92 1.70 1.14 -14.26
CA LEU A 92 0.98 2.16 -15.02
C LEU A 92 -0.29 2.67 -14.30
N MET A 93 -1.12 1.74 -13.81
CA MET A 93 -2.47 2.08 -13.38
C MET A 93 -2.65 1.90 -11.89
N LYS A 94 -2.99 3.00 -11.20
CA LYS A 94 -3.31 2.95 -9.77
C LYS A 94 -4.70 2.36 -9.55
N LEU A 95 -4.78 1.34 -8.71
CA LEU A 95 -6.04 0.68 -8.32
C LEU A 95 -6.41 0.94 -6.86
N GLY A 96 -5.43 1.23 -6.02
CA GLY A 96 -5.68 1.45 -4.60
C GLY A 96 -4.65 2.35 -3.94
N GLY A 97 -4.98 2.77 -2.73
CA GLY A 97 -4.11 3.55 -1.88
C GLY A 97 -4.44 3.34 -0.41
N VAL A 98 -3.41 3.48 0.41
CA VAL A 98 -3.51 3.42 1.87
C VAL A 98 -3.21 4.79 2.46
N LEU A 99 -3.94 5.17 3.49
CA LEU A 99 -3.70 6.37 4.29
C LEU A 99 -3.62 5.96 5.77
N VAL A 100 -2.45 6.16 6.36
CA VAL A 100 -2.21 5.84 7.78
C VAL A 100 -2.12 7.13 8.57
N ASN A 101 -2.93 7.22 9.63
CA ASN A 101 -2.80 8.26 10.66
C ASN A 101 -2.52 7.57 12.00
N SER A 102 -1.52 8.05 12.74
CA SER A 102 -1.17 7.48 14.03
C SER A 102 -1.13 8.54 15.12
N THR A 103 -1.58 8.17 16.31
CA THR A 103 -1.50 8.97 17.53
C THR A 103 -0.85 8.13 18.61
N LEU A 104 0.21 8.64 19.24
CA LEU A 104 0.83 8.00 20.39
C LEU A 104 0.13 8.49 21.66
N ILE A 105 -0.44 7.57 22.45
CA ILE A 105 -1.02 7.84 23.77
C ILE A 105 -0.31 6.94 24.77
N GLY A 106 0.39 7.55 25.73
CA GLY A 106 1.28 6.80 26.62
C GLY A 106 2.38 6.10 25.82
N ASP A 107 2.42 4.77 25.91
CA ASP A 107 3.36 3.90 25.20
C ASP A 107 2.69 3.07 24.09
N THR A 108 1.51 3.48 23.61
CA THR A 108 0.76 2.76 22.58
C THR A 108 0.39 3.69 21.42
N PHE A 109 0.72 3.27 20.20
CA PHE A 109 0.21 3.90 18.99
C PHE A 109 -1.21 3.41 18.72
N TYR A 110 -2.13 4.35 18.52
CA TYR A 110 -3.46 4.10 17.96
C TYR A 110 -3.43 4.55 16.50
N ILE A 111 -3.67 3.62 15.60
CA ILE A 111 -3.43 3.79 14.17
C ILE A 111 -4.72 3.58 13.40
N LEU A 112 -5.14 4.61 12.67
CA LEU A 112 -6.22 4.54 11.70
C LEU A 112 -5.62 4.26 10.31
N ILE A 113 -5.89 3.08 9.78
CA ILE A 113 -5.44 2.61 8.46
C ILE A 113 -6.63 2.66 7.51
N GLY A 114 -6.74 3.75 6.76
CA GLY A 114 -7.70 3.86 5.66
C GLY A 114 -7.17 3.14 4.42
N CYS A 115 -7.98 2.30 3.80
CA CYS A 115 -7.68 1.62 2.56
C CYS A 115 -8.83 1.77 1.58
N GLY A 116 -8.50 2.23 0.38
CA GLY A 116 -9.40 2.26 -0.77
C GLY A 116 -8.81 1.45 -1.91
N PHE A 117 -9.58 0.53 -2.47
CA PHE A 117 -9.18 -0.28 -3.62
C PHE A 117 -10.35 -0.45 -4.60
N ASN A 118 -10.09 -0.26 -5.89
CA ASN A 118 -11.11 -0.31 -6.94
C ASN A 118 -11.42 -1.76 -7.32
N VAL A 119 -12.65 -2.22 -7.09
CA VAL A 119 -13.03 -3.63 -7.31
C VAL A 119 -13.94 -3.81 -8.51
N THR A 120 -15.13 -3.20 -8.50
CA THR A 120 -16.14 -3.31 -9.57
C THR A 120 -16.48 -1.97 -10.23
N ASN A 121 -15.73 -0.91 -9.92
CA ASN A 121 -15.98 0.46 -10.38
C ASN A 121 -15.18 0.83 -11.63
N SER A 122 -15.64 0.39 -12.80
CA SER A 122 -15.01 0.64 -14.11
C SER A 122 -15.13 2.09 -14.62
N ASN A 123 -15.87 2.96 -13.92
CA ASN A 123 -15.99 4.37 -14.24
C ASN A 123 -16.19 5.19 -12.95
N PRO A 124 -15.57 6.37 -12.79
CA PRO A 124 -14.67 7.06 -13.71
C PRO A 124 -13.19 6.65 -13.59
N THR A 125 -12.90 5.53 -12.92
CA THR A 125 -11.55 4.97 -12.77
C THR A 125 -11.45 3.62 -13.47
N ILE A 126 -10.36 2.88 -13.27
CA ILE A 126 -10.24 1.46 -13.60
C ILE A 126 -10.34 0.61 -12.33
N CYS A 127 -10.84 -0.62 -12.42
CA CYS A 127 -10.93 -1.55 -11.31
C CYS A 127 -10.30 -2.93 -11.59
N VAL A 128 -10.07 -3.72 -10.54
CA VAL A 128 -9.44 -5.04 -10.69
C VAL A 128 -10.27 -6.00 -11.55
N ASN A 129 -11.60 -5.91 -11.53
CA ASN A 129 -12.45 -6.81 -12.32
C ASN A 129 -12.43 -6.49 -13.82
N ASP A 130 -12.10 -5.26 -14.21
CA ASP A 130 -11.81 -4.95 -15.62
C ASP A 130 -10.59 -5.75 -16.10
N LEU A 131 -9.57 -5.82 -15.24
CA LEU A 131 -8.32 -6.53 -15.53
C LEU A 131 -8.51 -8.05 -15.51
N VAL A 132 -9.30 -8.58 -14.58
CA VAL A 132 -9.68 -10.00 -14.57
C VAL A 132 -10.44 -10.36 -15.85
N THR A 133 -11.37 -9.50 -16.28
CA THR A 133 -12.12 -9.69 -17.53
C THR A 133 -11.19 -9.73 -18.73
N GLU A 134 -10.21 -8.82 -18.79
CA GLU A 134 -9.24 -8.80 -19.89
C GLU A 134 -8.30 -10.00 -19.86
N TYR A 135 -7.79 -10.37 -18.68
CA TYR A 135 -6.97 -11.57 -18.50
C TYR A 135 -7.69 -12.83 -18.98
N ASN A 136 -8.98 -13.00 -18.64
CA ASN A 136 -9.79 -14.13 -19.09
C ASN A 136 -9.90 -14.19 -20.62
N LYS A 137 -10.06 -13.05 -21.30
CA LYS A 137 -10.11 -12.99 -22.76
C LYS A 137 -8.77 -13.35 -23.40
N GLU A 138 -7.68 -12.77 -22.88
CA GLU A 138 -6.33 -12.95 -23.44
C GLU A 138 -5.81 -14.38 -23.25
N HIS A 139 -6.15 -15.02 -22.13
CA HIS A 139 -5.56 -16.30 -21.72
C HIS A 139 -6.55 -17.48 -21.81
N GLY A 140 -7.79 -17.25 -22.23
CA GLY A 140 -8.84 -18.28 -22.23
C GLY A 140 -9.18 -18.81 -20.83
N ALA A 141 -8.94 -17.99 -19.79
CA ALA A 141 -9.19 -18.33 -18.40
C ALA A 141 -10.65 -18.05 -18.01
N GLN A 142 -11.06 -18.58 -16.85
CA GLN A 142 -12.40 -18.40 -16.28
C GLN A 142 -12.31 -17.97 -14.81
N LEU A 143 -11.55 -16.92 -14.55
CA LEU A 143 -11.46 -16.34 -13.23
C LEU A 143 -12.76 -15.60 -12.88
N GLU A 144 -13.25 -15.82 -11.67
CA GLU A 144 -14.48 -15.18 -11.18
C GLU A 144 -14.27 -13.68 -10.88
N PRO A 145 -15.31 -12.84 -11.01
CA PRO A 145 -15.21 -11.45 -10.54
C PRO A 145 -14.99 -11.40 -9.02
N LEU A 146 -14.07 -10.55 -8.58
CA LEU A 146 -13.83 -10.31 -7.16
C LEU A 146 -14.95 -9.46 -6.55
N ARG A 147 -15.30 -9.75 -5.30
CA ARG A 147 -16.26 -8.95 -4.53
C ARG A 147 -15.54 -8.08 -3.49
N ALA A 148 -16.00 -6.85 -3.33
CA ALA A 148 -15.38 -5.87 -2.44
C ALA A 148 -15.37 -6.31 -0.97
N ASP A 149 -16.46 -6.89 -0.49
CA ASP A 149 -16.60 -7.40 0.89
C ASP A 149 -15.65 -8.58 1.16
N CYS A 150 -15.59 -9.56 0.25
CA CYS A 150 -14.66 -10.68 0.35
C CYS A 150 -13.20 -10.20 0.32
N LEU A 151 -12.89 -9.21 -0.52
CA LEU A 151 -11.54 -8.67 -0.60
C LEU A 151 -11.14 -7.92 0.68
N ILE A 152 -12.04 -7.15 1.29
CA ILE A 152 -11.81 -6.52 2.60
C ILE A 152 -11.50 -7.60 3.64
N ALA A 153 -12.33 -8.65 3.73
CA ALA A 153 -12.13 -9.73 4.71
C ALA A 153 -10.79 -10.44 4.53
N ARG A 154 -10.43 -10.79 3.30
CA ARG A 154 -9.12 -11.40 2.98
C ARG A 154 -7.96 -10.45 3.31
N THR A 155 -8.09 -9.18 2.96
CA THR A 155 -7.05 -8.16 3.23
C THR A 155 -6.79 -8.05 4.72
N VAL A 156 -7.83 -7.99 5.56
CA VAL A 156 -7.67 -7.93 7.02
C VAL A 156 -6.97 -9.18 7.55
N THR A 157 -7.37 -10.37 7.09
CA THR A 157 -6.73 -11.64 7.48
C THR A 157 -5.24 -11.66 7.14
N VAL A 158 -4.89 -11.21 5.92
CA VAL A 158 -3.49 -11.13 5.49
C VAL A 158 -2.73 -10.08 6.30
N MET A 159 -3.35 -8.92 6.57
CA MET A 159 -2.76 -7.86 7.38
C MET A 159 -2.40 -8.35 8.79
N GLU A 160 -3.29 -9.08 9.45
CA GLU A 160 -3.03 -9.67 10.78
C GLU A 160 -1.82 -10.61 10.74
N ASN A 161 -1.75 -11.50 9.75
CA ASN A 161 -0.61 -12.40 9.55
C ASN A 161 0.70 -11.63 9.29
N LEU A 162 0.65 -10.57 8.49
CA LEU A 162 1.81 -9.73 8.18
C LEU A 162 2.28 -8.94 9.39
N ILE A 163 1.37 -8.42 10.22
CA ILE A 163 1.70 -7.77 11.49
C ILE A 163 2.37 -8.80 12.41
N SER A 164 1.78 -9.99 12.58
CA SER A 164 2.35 -11.05 13.42
C SER A 164 3.76 -11.42 12.96
N THR A 165 3.95 -11.61 11.66
CA THR A 165 5.26 -11.93 11.06
C THR A 165 6.26 -10.79 11.30
N PHE A 166 5.84 -9.54 11.16
CA PHE A 166 6.70 -8.39 11.43
C PHE A 166 7.10 -8.29 12.90
N GLN A 167 6.16 -8.57 13.82
CA GLN A 167 6.45 -8.53 15.25
C GLN A 167 7.43 -9.64 15.67
N ASP A 168 7.43 -10.78 14.99
CA ASP A 168 8.36 -11.89 15.26
C ASP A 168 9.73 -11.67 14.58
N GLN A 169 9.74 -11.28 13.30
CA GLN A 169 10.93 -11.35 12.44
C GLN A 169 11.43 -9.97 11.97
N GLY A 170 10.76 -8.90 12.38
CA GLY A 170 11.04 -7.54 11.92
C GLY A 170 10.80 -7.36 10.41
N PRO A 171 11.44 -6.34 9.79
CA PRO A 171 11.31 -6.09 8.36
C PRO A 171 11.65 -7.30 7.48
N ASN A 172 12.64 -8.10 7.86
CA ASN A 172 13.11 -9.22 7.06
C ASN A 172 12.07 -10.34 6.91
N GLY A 173 11.09 -10.45 7.80
CA GLY A 173 9.99 -11.41 7.67
C GLY A 173 9.00 -11.05 6.57
N VAL A 174 8.88 -9.77 6.19
CA VAL A 174 7.88 -9.29 5.22
C VAL A 174 8.50 -8.75 3.93
N LEU A 175 9.72 -8.24 3.98
CA LEU A 175 10.40 -7.63 2.83
C LEU A 175 10.58 -8.57 1.63
N PRO A 176 10.87 -9.89 1.79
CA PRO A 176 10.93 -10.80 0.65
C PRO A 176 9.62 -10.87 -0.13
N LEU A 177 8.48 -10.94 0.57
CA LEU A 177 7.15 -10.93 -0.07
C LEU A 177 6.84 -9.54 -0.65
N TYR A 178 7.19 -8.47 0.06
CA TYR A 178 7.04 -7.10 -0.43
C TYR A 178 7.80 -6.88 -1.75
N TYR A 179 9.06 -7.31 -1.83
CA TYR A 179 9.89 -7.18 -3.02
C TYR A 179 9.46 -8.09 -4.17
N ARG A 180 8.78 -9.22 -3.89
CA ARG A 180 8.14 -10.04 -4.93
C ARG A 180 7.09 -9.25 -5.72
N TYR A 181 6.41 -8.31 -5.09
CA TYR A 181 5.36 -7.48 -5.72
C TYR A 181 5.79 -6.04 -5.96
N TRP A 182 7.06 -5.72 -5.80
CA TRP A 182 7.57 -4.36 -5.87
C TRP A 182 7.56 -3.80 -7.29
N ALA A 183 7.09 -2.56 -7.44
CA ALA A 183 7.00 -1.90 -8.73
C ALA A 183 8.33 -1.29 -9.23
N HIS A 184 9.35 -1.16 -8.37
CA HIS A 184 10.51 -0.30 -8.66
C HIS A 184 11.83 -1.06 -8.87
N SER A 185 11.78 -2.33 -9.25
CA SER A 185 12.99 -3.13 -9.49
C SER A 185 13.84 -2.54 -10.61
N ALA A 186 15.13 -2.32 -10.33
CA ALA A 186 16.13 -1.78 -11.28
C ALA A 186 15.74 -0.44 -11.93
N GLN A 187 14.88 0.35 -11.28
CA GLN A 187 14.39 1.60 -11.85
C GLN A 187 15.41 2.73 -11.66
N GLN A 188 15.84 3.32 -12.77
CA GLN A 188 16.61 4.56 -12.79
C GLN A 188 15.65 5.75 -12.79
N VAL A 189 15.87 6.69 -11.87
CA VAL A 189 15.05 7.89 -11.69
C VAL A 189 15.91 9.12 -11.54
N ARG A 190 15.31 10.30 -11.67
CA ARG A 190 15.92 11.57 -11.29
C ARG A 190 15.44 12.02 -9.93
N LEU A 191 16.32 12.64 -9.15
CA LEU A 191 16.02 13.13 -7.79
C LEU A 191 15.98 14.67 -7.78
N GLY A 192 14.98 15.26 -7.12
CA GLY A 192 14.86 16.71 -6.95
C GLY A 192 14.11 17.40 -8.09
N SER A 193 14.54 17.18 -9.33
CA SER A 193 13.96 17.80 -10.53
C SER A 193 14.27 16.99 -11.80
N ALA A 194 13.65 17.34 -12.93
CA ALA A 194 13.92 16.72 -14.22
C ALA A 194 15.37 16.90 -14.71
N GLU A 195 16.10 17.84 -14.14
CA GLU A 195 17.53 18.09 -14.41
C GLU A 195 18.42 17.58 -13.27
N GLY A 196 17.84 17.06 -12.20
CA GLY A 196 18.54 16.54 -11.03
C GLY A 196 19.36 15.27 -11.33
N PRO A 197 20.19 14.84 -10.36
CA PRO A 197 21.07 13.69 -10.54
C PRO A 197 20.26 12.42 -10.85
N LYS A 198 20.86 11.56 -11.67
CA LYS A 198 20.34 10.21 -11.90
C LYS A 198 20.68 9.35 -10.69
N VAL A 199 19.69 8.61 -10.23
CA VAL A 199 19.78 7.70 -9.10
C VAL A 199 19.07 6.39 -9.43
N TRP A 200 19.41 5.33 -8.71
CA TRP A 200 18.79 4.02 -8.88
C TRP A 200 18.14 3.59 -7.59
N ILE A 201 16.91 3.10 -7.69
CA ILE A 201 16.18 2.59 -6.53
C ILE A 201 16.83 1.26 -6.10
N VAL A 202 17.24 1.19 -4.83
CA VAL A 202 17.88 -0.01 -4.26
C VAL A 202 16.96 -0.78 -3.31
N GLY A 203 15.93 -0.14 -2.77
CA GLY A 203 14.97 -0.77 -1.88
C GLY A 203 14.52 0.16 -0.77
N LEU A 204 14.27 -0.40 0.41
CA LEU A 204 13.87 0.29 1.62
C LEU A 204 14.95 0.18 2.70
N ASP A 205 15.10 1.24 3.50
CA ASP A 205 15.88 1.18 4.74
C ASP A 205 15.12 0.45 5.87
N ASP A 206 15.76 0.31 7.03
CA ASP A 206 15.18 -0.35 8.22
C ASP A 206 13.95 0.38 8.78
N SER A 207 13.70 1.63 8.39
CA SER A 207 12.50 2.41 8.73
C SER A 207 11.41 2.33 7.66
N GLY A 208 11.68 1.70 6.51
CA GLY A 208 10.73 1.58 5.40
C GLY A 208 10.74 2.78 4.44
N PHE A 209 11.78 3.62 4.50
CA PHE A 209 11.96 4.73 3.56
C PHE A 209 12.75 4.29 2.33
N LEU A 210 12.43 4.89 1.18
CA LEU A 210 13.03 4.51 -0.09
C LEU A 210 14.52 4.87 -0.08
N GLN A 211 15.36 3.91 -0.44
CA GLN A 211 16.79 4.12 -0.65
C GLN A 211 17.09 4.19 -2.13
N VAL A 212 17.93 5.17 -2.49
CA VAL A 212 18.45 5.33 -3.85
C VAL A 212 19.98 5.44 -3.81
N HIS A 213 20.69 4.86 -4.77
CA HIS A 213 22.12 5.10 -4.95
C HIS A 213 22.38 6.13 -6.05
N GLN A 214 23.41 6.95 -5.87
CA GLN A 214 23.92 7.88 -6.90
C GLN A 214 25.10 7.27 -7.66
N GLU A 215 25.50 7.88 -8.77
CA GLU A 215 26.67 7.44 -9.57
C GLU A 215 27.98 7.43 -8.77
N ASP A 216 28.10 8.27 -7.74
CA ASP A 216 29.27 8.33 -6.87
C ASP A 216 29.29 7.25 -5.76
N GLY A 217 28.31 6.34 -5.77
CA GLY A 217 28.17 5.25 -4.80
C GLY A 217 27.48 5.64 -3.50
N ARG A 218 27.09 6.91 -3.31
CA ARG A 218 26.36 7.34 -2.10
C ARG A 218 24.93 6.82 -2.11
N VAL A 219 24.48 6.33 -0.96
CA VAL A 219 23.08 5.96 -0.72
C VAL A 219 22.36 7.12 -0.03
N VAL A 220 21.21 7.49 -0.56
CA VAL A 220 20.34 8.54 -0.02
C VAL A 220 18.99 7.95 0.35
N THR A 221 18.50 8.31 1.53
CA THR A 221 17.14 8.00 1.97
C THR A 221 16.17 9.09 1.52
N VAL A 222 15.07 8.67 0.89
CA VAL A 222 13.99 9.53 0.39
C VAL A 222 12.76 9.36 1.30
N HIS A 223 12.36 10.44 1.97
CA HIS A 223 11.20 10.45 2.85
C HIS A 223 9.88 10.66 2.09
N PRO A 224 8.78 9.98 2.48
CA PRO A 224 7.53 10.00 1.74
C PRO A 224 6.77 11.33 1.88
N ASP A 225 6.90 12.04 2.99
CA ASP A 225 6.10 13.24 3.26
C ASP A 225 6.65 14.48 2.57
N GLY A 226 7.96 14.49 2.31
CA GLY A 226 8.63 15.53 1.55
C GLY A 226 8.63 15.30 0.04
N ASN A 227 8.29 14.10 -0.47
CA ASN A 227 8.49 13.75 -1.87
C ASN A 227 7.26 13.13 -2.54
N SER A 228 7.17 13.29 -3.86
CA SER A 228 6.25 12.60 -4.76
C SER A 228 7.05 11.84 -5.81
N PHE A 229 6.59 10.64 -6.14
CA PHE A 229 7.18 9.83 -7.20
C PHE A 229 6.25 9.81 -8.43
N ASP A 230 6.69 10.50 -9.48
CA ASP A 230 6.12 10.45 -10.82
C ASP A 230 6.75 9.28 -11.60
N MET A 231 6.01 8.18 -11.71
CA MET A 231 6.43 6.97 -12.41
C MET A 231 6.55 7.18 -13.92
N LEU A 232 5.69 8.02 -14.51
CA LEU A 232 5.69 8.26 -15.96
C LEU A 232 6.94 9.03 -16.39
N ARG A 233 7.44 9.91 -15.52
CA ARG A 233 8.65 10.71 -15.77
C ARG A 233 9.91 10.13 -15.14
N ASN A 234 9.81 8.99 -14.44
CA ASN A 234 10.89 8.43 -13.64
C ASN A 234 11.54 9.50 -12.73
N LEU A 235 10.71 10.21 -11.96
CA LEU A 235 11.13 11.40 -11.24
C LEU A 235 10.62 11.41 -9.79
N ILE A 236 11.54 11.62 -8.85
CA ILE A 236 11.25 11.88 -7.44
C ILE A 236 11.42 13.38 -7.20
N ILE A 237 10.33 14.08 -6.95
CA ILE A 237 10.33 15.53 -6.68
C ILE A 237 9.92 15.84 -5.24
N PRO A 238 10.51 16.88 -4.62
CA PRO A 238 10.01 17.44 -3.39
C PRO A 238 8.58 17.98 -3.59
N LYS A 239 7.70 17.78 -2.61
CA LYS A 239 6.41 18.45 -2.58
C LYS A 239 6.64 19.92 -2.28
N GLN A 240 6.17 20.81 -3.15
CA GLN A 240 6.09 22.24 -2.83
C GLN A 240 5.13 22.41 -1.65
N GLN A 241 5.56 23.11 -0.60
CA GLN A 241 4.75 23.40 0.60
C GLN A 241 3.62 24.39 0.29
#